data_AF-A0AAU4ZEZ3-F1
#
_entry.id   AF-A0AAU4ZEZ3-F1
#
_cell.length_a   1.000
_cell.length_b   1.000
_cell.length_c   1.000
_cell.angle_alpha   90.00
_cell.angle_beta   90.00
_cell.angle_gamma   90.00
#
_symmetry.space_group_name_H-M   'P 1'
#
loop_
_entity.id
_entity.type
_entity.pdbx_description
1 polymer ?
#
loop_
_entity_poly.entity_id
_entity_poly.type
_entity_poly.pdbx_seq_one_letter_code
_entity_poly.pdbx_strand_id
1 'polypeptide(L)'
;MSYQQIERMTPAASPSRVGQGTAVEQSRAVAEVQAAVLVARQFPRDEALAIAKMRTACAQQELAQRAFFRFPRGTSTVSGETIQLAKELARCWGNIQFGVAELRRDEEYGESEMQAWAWDMESNERSSTTFIVPHARWSKGKAEKLADFRDVYENNANNGARRLREMIFTVLPVWYIEQAKSACTKTLANGNGDVPRAQRIADCVAAFDGIGITADQIEAKLGRSSAKWTDIDLGQLQVIYQSIQRGEVTADEEFPAPRVTVEEITAPAAAPDIEQSGTWPATAQLGSAVRA
;
A
#
# COMPACT_ATOMS: atom_id res chain seq x y z
N MET A 1 -41.60 -34.18 15.94
CA MET A 1 -41.11 -32.93 15.34
C MET A 1 -41.28 -33.06 13.84
N SER A 2 -42.19 -32.27 13.25
CA SER A 2 -42.47 -32.29 11.82
C SER A 2 -41.36 -31.54 11.09
N TYR A 3 -40.65 -32.21 10.18
CA TYR A 3 -39.76 -31.53 9.23
C TYR A 3 -40.62 -30.58 8.38
N GLN A 4 -40.41 -29.27 8.50
CA GLN A 4 -40.98 -28.32 7.55
C GLN A 4 -40.40 -28.63 6.17
N GLN A 5 -41.28 -28.90 5.20
CA GLN A 5 -40.92 -28.92 3.79
C GLN A 5 -40.24 -27.59 3.48
N ILE A 6 -39.00 -27.66 2.98
CA ILE A 6 -38.31 -26.51 2.39
C ILE A 6 -39.20 -26.04 1.24
N GLU A 7 -39.88 -24.92 1.46
CA GLU A 7 -40.72 -24.26 0.46
C GLU A 7 -39.82 -24.02 -0.76
N ARG A 8 -40.15 -24.68 -1.87
CA ARG A 8 -39.39 -24.51 -3.12
C ARG A 8 -39.47 -23.03 -3.49
N MET A 9 -38.36 -22.33 -3.33
CA MET A 9 -38.23 -20.92 -3.68
C MET A 9 -38.72 -20.74 -5.12
N THR A 10 -39.88 -20.12 -5.28
CA THR A 10 -40.47 -19.86 -6.59
C THR A 10 -39.49 -18.99 -7.37
N PRO A 11 -38.99 -19.41 -8.54
CA PRO A 11 -38.05 -18.59 -9.30
C PRO A 11 -38.72 -17.26 -9.65
N ALA A 12 -37.97 -16.16 -9.53
CA ALA A 12 -38.42 -14.84 -9.91
C ALA A 12 -38.97 -14.85 -11.34
N ALA A 13 -40.06 -14.10 -11.57
CA ALA A 13 -40.74 -14.05 -12.86
C ALA A 13 -39.73 -13.69 -13.97
N SER A 14 -39.45 -14.67 -14.84
CA SER A 14 -38.56 -14.48 -15.98
C SER A 14 -39.31 -13.73 -17.10
N PRO A 15 -38.69 -12.74 -17.77
CA PRO A 15 -39.36 -12.01 -18.84
C PRO A 15 -39.80 -12.95 -19.97
N SER A 16 -40.98 -12.71 -20.53
CA SER A 16 -41.67 -13.64 -21.45
C SER A 16 -40.99 -13.83 -22.81
N ARG A 17 -39.97 -13.04 -23.14
CA ARG A 17 -39.07 -13.25 -24.28
C ARG A 17 -37.63 -12.93 -23.87
N VAL A 18 -36.84 -13.98 -23.70
CA VAL A 18 -35.39 -13.90 -23.51
C VAL A 18 -34.73 -14.34 -24.81
N GLY A 19 -33.82 -13.53 -25.37
CA GLY A 19 -33.04 -13.97 -26.53
C GLY A 19 -32.22 -15.21 -26.18
N GLN A 20 -31.97 -16.11 -27.14
CA GLN A 20 -31.24 -17.36 -26.90
C GLN A 20 -29.89 -17.11 -26.18
N GLY A 21 -29.16 -16.05 -26.57
CA GLY A 21 -27.93 -15.64 -25.90
C GLY A 21 -28.14 -15.26 -24.42
N THR A 22 -29.14 -14.42 -24.12
CA THR A 22 -29.45 -14.04 -22.73
C THR A 22 -29.89 -15.22 -21.88
N ALA A 23 -30.62 -16.18 -22.44
CA ALA A 23 -31.06 -17.38 -21.73
C ALA A 23 -29.88 -18.32 -21.39
N VAL A 24 -28.93 -18.46 -22.33
CA VAL A 24 -27.68 -19.21 -22.10
C VAL A 24 -26.85 -18.54 -21.01
N GLU A 25 -26.72 -17.22 -21.03
CA GLU A 25 -25.96 -16.46 -20.02
C GLU A 25 -26.56 -16.56 -18.62
N GLN A 26 -27.87 -16.44 -18.48
CA GLN A 26 -28.56 -16.63 -17.20
C GLN A 26 -28.35 -18.04 -16.65
N SER A 27 -28.46 -19.06 -17.52
CA SER A 27 -28.26 -20.45 -17.13
C SER A 27 -26.82 -20.74 -16.71
N ARG A 28 -25.85 -20.17 -17.42
CA ARG A 28 -24.42 -20.26 -17.10
C ARG A 28 -24.13 -19.63 -15.74
N ALA A 29 -24.62 -18.42 -15.49
CA ALA A 29 -24.39 -17.71 -14.24
C ALA A 29 -24.95 -18.48 -13.02
N VAL A 30 -26.15 -19.05 -13.14
CA VAL A 30 -26.74 -19.88 -12.08
C VAL A 30 -25.92 -21.14 -11.86
N ALA A 31 -25.53 -21.84 -12.94
CA ALA A 31 -24.76 -23.07 -12.86
C ALA A 31 -23.38 -22.83 -12.24
N GLU A 32 -22.71 -21.73 -12.57
CA GLU A 32 -21.40 -21.37 -12.03
C GLU A 32 -21.47 -21.11 -10.52
N VAL A 33 -22.45 -20.31 -10.07
CA VAL A 33 -22.67 -20.03 -8.65
C VAL A 33 -23.01 -21.31 -7.87
N GLN A 34 -23.90 -22.14 -8.41
CA GLN A 34 -24.26 -23.41 -7.77
C GLN A 34 -23.08 -24.38 -7.70
N ALA A 35 -22.35 -24.55 -8.79
CA ALA A 35 -21.18 -25.43 -8.85
C ALA A 35 -20.11 -24.99 -7.85
N ALA A 36 -19.84 -23.69 -7.75
CA ALA A 36 -18.80 -23.18 -6.87
C ALA A 36 -19.11 -23.42 -5.37
N VAL A 37 -20.37 -23.21 -4.95
CA VAL A 37 -20.81 -23.52 -3.58
C VAL A 37 -20.80 -25.02 -3.30
N LEU A 38 -21.29 -25.84 -4.25
CA LEU A 38 -21.30 -27.30 -4.08
C LEU A 38 -19.89 -27.87 -3.96
N VAL A 39 -18.96 -27.44 -4.82
CA VAL A 39 -17.56 -27.87 -4.79
C VAL A 39 -16.90 -27.43 -3.48
N ALA A 40 -17.09 -26.18 -3.03
CA ALA A 40 -16.54 -25.70 -1.77
C ALA A 40 -17.06 -26.50 -0.56
N ARG A 41 -18.33 -26.90 -0.56
CA ARG A 41 -18.94 -27.72 0.49
C ARG A 41 -18.52 -29.19 0.44
N GLN A 42 -18.27 -29.72 -0.76
CA GLN A 42 -17.80 -31.09 -0.96
C GLN A 42 -16.31 -31.24 -0.61
N PHE A 43 -15.52 -30.22 -0.90
CA PHE A 43 -14.08 -30.15 -0.64
C PHE A 43 -13.78 -28.96 0.28
N PRO A 44 -14.15 -29.06 1.57
CA PRO A 44 -13.88 -28.00 2.53
C PRO A 44 -12.37 -27.79 2.68
N ARG A 45 -11.98 -26.57 3.03
CA ARG A 45 -10.59 -26.21 3.22
C ARG A 45 -9.97 -26.97 4.40
N ASP A 46 -8.66 -27.20 4.30
CA ASP A 46 -7.83 -27.58 5.44
C ASP A 46 -7.22 -26.31 6.04
N GLU A 47 -7.71 -25.89 7.22
CA GLU A 47 -7.23 -24.69 7.91
C GLU A 47 -5.75 -24.78 8.30
N ALA A 48 -5.26 -25.97 8.68
CA ALA A 48 -3.87 -26.16 9.04
C ALA A 48 -2.97 -25.97 7.81
N LEU A 49 -3.40 -26.50 6.66
CA LEU A 49 -2.73 -26.28 5.39
C LEU A 49 -2.78 -24.81 4.96
N ALA A 50 -3.92 -24.14 5.13
CA ALA A 50 -4.05 -22.71 4.83
C ALA A 50 -3.09 -21.86 5.68
N ILE A 51 -3.01 -22.15 6.98
CA ILE A 51 -2.06 -21.50 7.89
C ILE A 51 -0.61 -21.76 7.47
N ALA A 52 -0.25 -23.00 7.10
CA ALA A 52 1.09 -23.32 6.64
C ALA A 52 1.46 -22.59 5.34
N LYS A 53 0.53 -22.51 4.39
CA LYS A 53 0.69 -21.74 3.14
C LYS A 53 0.89 -20.25 3.42
N MET A 54 0.05 -19.68 4.28
CA MET A 54 0.15 -18.28 4.70
C MET A 54 1.50 -17.98 5.36
N ARG A 55 1.95 -18.82 6.30
CA ARG A 55 3.27 -18.64 6.94
C ARG A 55 4.41 -18.68 5.93
N THR A 56 4.34 -19.61 4.98
CA THR A 56 5.35 -19.75 3.92
C THR A 56 5.37 -18.52 3.00
N ALA A 57 4.20 -18.01 2.63
CA ALA A 57 4.06 -16.82 1.80
C ALA A 57 4.55 -15.55 2.54
N CYS A 58 4.10 -15.34 3.78
CA CYS A 58 4.48 -14.20 4.61
C CYS A 58 5.96 -14.21 5.02
N ALA A 59 6.64 -15.36 4.94
CA ALA A 59 8.09 -15.50 5.12
C ALA A 59 8.89 -15.04 3.89
N GLN A 60 8.26 -14.84 2.73
CA GLN A 60 8.93 -14.30 1.55
C GLN A 60 9.11 -12.79 1.68
N GLN A 61 10.34 -12.32 1.46
CA GLN A 61 10.70 -10.92 1.63
C GLN A 61 9.94 -10.02 0.64
N GLU A 62 9.73 -10.48 -0.58
CA GLU A 62 9.03 -9.75 -1.65
C GLU A 62 7.56 -9.51 -1.32
N LEU A 63 6.91 -10.45 -0.64
CA LEU A 63 5.55 -10.26 -0.16
C LEU A 63 5.55 -9.33 1.05
N ALA A 64 6.43 -9.57 2.03
CA ALA A 64 6.48 -8.79 3.27
C ALA A 64 6.71 -7.29 3.00
N GLN A 65 7.58 -6.95 2.04
CA GLN A 65 7.83 -5.56 1.59
C GLN A 65 6.60 -4.87 1.01
N ARG A 66 5.70 -5.66 0.42
CA ARG A 66 4.47 -5.19 -0.22
C ARG A 66 3.24 -5.37 0.67
N ALA A 67 3.40 -5.92 1.87
CA ALA A 67 2.29 -6.31 2.72
C ALA A 67 1.62 -5.11 3.40
N PHE A 68 2.35 -4.01 3.60
CA PHE A 68 1.88 -2.84 4.32
C PHE A 68 2.00 -1.55 3.51
N PHE A 69 1.05 -0.64 3.73
CA PHE A 69 1.09 0.73 3.25
C PHE A 69 1.12 1.70 4.42
N ARG A 70 1.64 2.91 4.18
CA ARG A 70 1.62 4.00 5.14
C ARG A 70 1.53 5.34 4.41
N PHE A 71 0.61 6.20 4.84
CA PHE A 71 0.51 7.58 4.34
C PHE A 71 -0.06 8.52 5.41
N PRO A 72 0.34 9.80 5.43
CA PRO A 72 -0.22 10.81 6.32
C PRO A 72 -1.62 11.24 5.88
N ARG A 73 -2.49 11.47 6.86
CA ARG A 73 -3.84 12.03 6.70
C ARG A 73 -4.08 13.07 7.77
N GLY A 74 -4.01 14.35 7.38
CA GLY A 74 -4.11 15.47 8.31
C GLY A 74 -2.98 15.43 9.33
N THR A 75 -3.32 15.36 10.61
CA THR A 75 -2.37 15.26 11.72
C THR A 75 -2.00 13.82 12.11
N SER A 76 -2.61 12.82 11.46
CA SER A 76 -2.43 11.40 11.80
C SER A 76 -1.77 10.63 10.65
N THR A 77 -1.17 9.48 10.95
CA THR A 77 -0.73 8.54 9.91
C THR A 77 -1.71 7.39 9.79
N VAL A 78 -2.12 7.07 8.57
CA VAL A 78 -2.91 5.88 8.27
C VAL A 78 -1.94 4.80 7.80
N SER A 79 -2.03 3.63 8.42
CA SER A 79 -1.30 2.45 8.00
C SER A 79 -2.23 1.25 7.97
N GLY A 80 -1.88 0.26 7.17
CA GLY A 80 -2.66 -0.95 7.06
C GLY A 80 -2.06 -1.92 6.08
N GLU A 81 -2.75 -3.03 5.91
CA GLU A 81 -2.38 -4.10 5.00
C GLU A 81 -2.77 -3.73 3.57
N THR A 82 -2.01 -4.17 2.59
CA THR A 82 -2.29 -3.88 1.18
C THR A 82 -3.26 -4.88 0.56
N ILE A 83 -3.75 -4.55 -0.65
CA ILE A 83 -4.52 -5.48 -1.47
C ILE A 83 -3.69 -6.72 -1.85
N GLN A 84 -2.37 -6.60 -1.97
CA GLN A 84 -1.47 -7.71 -2.30
C GLN A 84 -1.48 -8.75 -1.17
N LEU A 85 -1.39 -8.31 0.09
CA LEU A 85 -1.51 -9.22 1.23
C LEU A 85 -2.91 -9.84 1.25
N ALA A 86 -3.97 -9.05 1.09
CA ALA A 86 -5.35 -9.56 1.10
C ALA A 86 -5.57 -10.67 0.06
N LYS A 87 -5.14 -10.44 -1.19
CA LYS A 87 -5.26 -11.42 -2.28
C LYS A 87 -4.47 -12.71 -1.98
N GLU A 88 -3.28 -12.57 -1.42
CA GLU A 88 -2.44 -13.72 -1.06
C GLU A 88 -3.04 -14.54 0.09
N LEU A 89 -3.64 -13.87 1.08
CA LEU A 89 -4.36 -14.53 2.17
C LEU A 89 -5.60 -15.27 1.67
N ALA A 90 -6.39 -14.65 0.78
CA ALA A 90 -7.53 -15.32 0.16
C ALA A 90 -7.11 -16.54 -0.67
N ARG A 91 -6.01 -16.45 -1.43
CA ARG A 91 -5.41 -17.58 -2.15
C ARG A 91 -5.03 -18.73 -1.22
N CYS A 92 -4.40 -18.42 -0.08
CA CYS A 92 -3.98 -19.42 0.90
C CYS A 92 -5.18 -20.04 1.63
N TRP A 93 -6.19 -19.24 1.95
CA TRP A 93 -7.40 -19.66 2.66
C TRP A 93 -8.27 -20.58 1.80
N GLY A 94 -8.29 -20.38 0.48
CA GLY A 94 -9.07 -21.18 -0.47
C GLY A 94 -10.56 -20.84 -0.45
N ASN A 95 -11.33 -21.41 -1.38
CA ASN A 95 -12.80 -21.29 -1.45
C ASN A 95 -13.36 -19.85 -1.39
N ILE A 96 -12.54 -18.83 -1.70
CA ILE A 96 -12.95 -17.43 -1.78
C ILE A 96 -12.94 -16.97 -3.23
N GLN A 97 -14.03 -16.33 -3.65
CA GLN A 97 -14.07 -15.50 -4.86
C GLN A 97 -14.10 -14.02 -4.47
N PHE A 98 -13.49 -13.17 -5.28
CA PHE A 98 -13.52 -11.73 -5.07
C PHE A 98 -13.32 -11.00 -6.39
N GLY A 99 -13.81 -9.76 -6.48
CA GLY A 99 -13.71 -8.99 -7.71
C GLY A 99 -14.11 -7.53 -7.57
N VAL A 100 -13.79 -6.78 -8.61
CA VAL A 100 -14.27 -5.41 -8.82
C VAL A 100 -14.99 -5.37 -10.16
N ALA A 101 -16.17 -4.77 -10.19
CA ALA A 101 -16.94 -4.52 -11.40
C ALA A 101 -17.21 -3.02 -11.53
N GLU A 102 -17.02 -2.49 -12.72
CA GLU A 102 -17.54 -1.18 -13.09
C GLU A 102 -18.98 -1.38 -13.58
N LEU A 103 -19.95 -0.90 -12.81
CA LEU A 103 -21.37 -1.09 -13.10
C LEU A 103 -21.86 -0.09 -14.13
N ARG A 104 -21.33 1.14 -14.07
CA ARG A 104 -21.70 2.25 -14.95
C ARG A 104 -20.54 3.23 -15.04
N ARG A 105 -20.28 3.74 -16.26
CA ARG A 105 -19.44 4.92 -16.48
C ARG A 105 -20.30 6.07 -16.95
N ASP A 106 -20.11 7.24 -16.35
CA ASP A 106 -20.75 8.48 -16.75
C ASP A 106 -19.69 9.51 -17.13
N GLU A 107 -19.53 9.76 -18.41
CA GLU A 107 -18.55 10.74 -18.90
C GLU A 107 -19.07 12.19 -18.77
N GLU A 108 -20.39 12.38 -18.76
CA GLU A 108 -21.02 13.68 -18.64
C GLU A 108 -20.90 14.20 -17.20
N TYR A 109 -21.31 13.37 -16.24
CA TYR A 109 -21.14 13.67 -14.81
C TYR A 109 -19.69 13.47 -14.32
N GLY A 110 -18.86 12.75 -15.10
CA GLY A 110 -17.46 12.51 -14.78
C GLY A 110 -17.30 11.62 -13.55
N GLU A 111 -18.00 10.48 -13.53
CA GLU A 111 -17.96 9.52 -12.43
C GLU A 111 -18.13 8.08 -12.91
N SER A 112 -17.68 7.12 -12.10
CA SER A 112 -17.93 5.69 -12.32
C SER A 112 -18.61 5.09 -11.12
N GLU A 113 -19.67 4.34 -11.33
CA GLU A 113 -20.26 3.48 -10.32
C GLU A 113 -19.53 2.13 -10.34
N MET A 114 -18.92 1.80 -9.21
CA MET A 114 -18.12 0.60 -9.06
C MET A 114 -18.65 -0.25 -7.93
N GLN A 115 -18.45 -1.56 -8.04
CA GLN A 115 -18.72 -2.51 -6.98
C GLN A 115 -17.48 -3.33 -6.70
N ALA A 116 -17.13 -3.46 -5.42
CA ALA A 116 -16.15 -4.42 -4.94
C ALA A 116 -16.87 -5.48 -4.12
N TRP A 117 -16.45 -6.74 -4.23
CA TRP A 117 -17.07 -7.85 -3.52
C TRP A 117 -16.07 -8.96 -3.20
N ALA A 118 -16.38 -9.73 -2.15
CA ALA A 118 -15.74 -10.98 -1.80
C ALA A 118 -16.78 -11.94 -1.25
N TRP A 119 -16.59 -13.23 -1.51
CA TRP A 119 -17.51 -14.29 -1.11
C TRP A 119 -16.71 -15.54 -0.74
N ASP A 120 -16.80 -15.92 0.52
CA ASP A 120 -16.39 -17.24 0.97
C ASP A 120 -17.53 -18.22 0.65
N MET A 121 -17.29 -19.12 -0.30
CA MET A 121 -18.29 -20.08 -0.78
C MET A 121 -18.50 -21.25 0.18
N GLU A 122 -17.52 -21.51 1.05
CA GLU A 122 -17.62 -22.59 2.03
C GLU A 122 -18.41 -22.12 3.25
N SER A 123 -18.11 -20.96 3.83
CA SER A 123 -18.90 -20.40 4.95
C SER A 123 -20.20 -19.73 4.48
N ASN A 124 -20.27 -19.40 3.18
CA ASN A 124 -21.30 -18.58 2.56
C ASN A 124 -21.34 -17.13 3.07
N GLU A 125 -20.24 -16.63 3.63
CA GLU A 125 -20.09 -15.24 4.03
C GLU A 125 -19.77 -14.37 2.80
N ARG A 126 -20.62 -13.36 2.54
CA ARG A 126 -20.49 -12.48 1.39
C ARG A 126 -20.46 -11.02 1.83
N SER A 127 -19.46 -10.30 1.35
CA SER A 127 -19.33 -8.86 1.54
C SER A 127 -19.28 -8.16 0.19
N SER A 128 -20.04 -7.07 0.04
CA SER A 128 -20.03 -6.25 -1.16
C SER A 128 -20.30 -4.79 -0.82
N THR A 129 -19.63 -3.89 -1.54
CA THR A 129 -19.87 -2.46 -1.45
C THR A 129 -19.96 -1.87 -2.85
N THR A 130 -21.00 -1.09 -3.10
CA THR A 130 -21.13 -0.24 -4.29
C THR A 130 -20.73 1.18 -3.91
N PHE A 131 -19.95 1.85 -4.76
CA PHE A 131 -19.42 3.18 -4.49
C PHE A 131 -19.22 3.98 -5.78
N ILE A 132 -19.32 5.29 -5.67
CA ILE A 132 -19.08 6.23 -6.76
C ILE A 132 -17.61 6.67 -6.72
N VAL A 133 -16.95 6.65 -7.88
CA VAL A 133 -15.60 7.16 -8.08
C VAL A 133 -15.68 8.38 -9.00
N PRO A 134 -15.51 9.60 -8.45
CA PRO A 134 -15.37 10.79 -9.28
C PRO A 134 -14.12 10.71 -10.17
N HIS A 135 -14.23 11.14 -11.43
CA HIS A 135 -13.12 11.29 -12.37
C HIS A 135 -12.33 12.56 -12.05
N ALA A 136 -11.87 12.67 -10.81
CA ALA A 136 -11.11 13.80 -10.32
C ALA A 136 -10.06 13.32 -9.32
N ARG A 137 -8.94 14.03 -9.28
CA ARG A 137 -7.90 13.85 -8.25
C ARG A 137 -7.95 15.03 -7.29
N TRP A 138 -7.79 14.77 -6.00
CA TRP A 138 -7.62 15.83 -5.02
C TRP A 138 -6.15 16.22 -4.95
N SER A 139 -5.84 17.48 -5.19
CA SER A 139 -4.48 18.02 -5.12
C SER A 139 -4.53 19.44 -4.57
N LYS A 140 -3.63 19.76 -3.62
CA LYS A 140 -3.47 21.12 -3.06
C LYS A 140 -4.79 21.79 -2.63
N GLY A 141 -5.71 21.02 -2.05
CA GLY A 141 -7.00 21.52 -1.55
C GLY A 141 -8.05 21.78 -2.62
N LYS A 142 -7.86 21.31 -3.86
CA LYS A 142 -8.82 21.42 -4.96
C LYS A 142 -9.01 20.08 -5.66
N ALA A 143 -10.21 19.85 -6.17
CA ALA A 143 -10.49 18.72 -7.06
C ALA A 143 -10.11 19.12 -8.50
N GLU A 144 -9.14 18.43 -9.08
CA GLU A 144 -8.75 18.57 -10.48
C GLU A 144 -9.41 17.44 -11.28
N LYS A 145 -10.20 17.79 -12.30
CA LYS A 145 -10.83 16.80 -13.18
C LYS A 145 -9.76 16.03 -13.97
N LEU A 146 -9.93 14.73 -14.07
CA LEU A 146 -9.11 13.86 -14.90
C LEU A 146 -9.64 13.93 -16.33
N ALA A 147 -8.79 14.35 -17.26
CA ALA A 147 -9.16 14.47 -18.67
C ALA A 147 -8.77 13.24 -19.50
N ASP A 148 -7.72 12.53 -19.10
CA ASP A 148 -7.22 11.38 -19.82
C ASP A 148 -7.92 10.08 -19.38
N PHE A 149 -8.32 9.25 -20.34
CA PHE A 149 -9.01 7.99 -20.08
C PHE A 149 -8.16 6.99 -19.28
N ARG A 150 -6.83 7.03 -19.43
CA ARG A 150 -5.91 6.22 -18.65
C ARG A 150 -5.91 6.67 -17.19
N ASP A 151 -5.86 7.98 -16.94
CA ASP A 151 -5.92 8.51 -15.58
C ASP A 151 -7.22 8.12 -14.88
N VAL A 152 -8.35 8.16 -15.60
CA VAL A 152 -9.64 7.70 -15.08
C VAL A 152 -9.61 6.20 -14.76
N TYR A 153 -9.04 5.38 -15.65
CA TYR A 153 -8.90 3.94 -15.41
C TYR A 153 -8.03 3.64 -14.19
N GLU A 154 -6.87 4.29 -14.07
CA GLU A 154 -5.95 4.11 -12.94
C GLU A 154 -6.59 4.57 -11.62
N ASN A 155 -7.33 5.69 -11.64
CA ASN A 155 -8.10 6.17 -10.48
C ASN A 155 -9.19 5.16 -10.06
N ASN A 156 -9.96 4.64 -11.01
CA ASN A 156 -10.98 3.61 -10.76
C ASN A 156 -10.34 2.33 -10.20
N ALA A 157 -9.24 1.86 -10.81
CA ALA A 157 -8.52 0.67 -10.36
C ALA A 157 -7.99 0.83 -8.92
N ASN A 158 -7.44 2.00 -8.59
CA ASN A 158 -6.94 2.31 -7.25
C ASN A 158 -8.07 2.34 -6.20
N ASN A 159 -9.19 2.98 -6.51
CA ASN A 159 -10.36 3.00 -5.63
C ASN A 159 -10.95 1.59 -5.47
N GLY A 160 -11.08 0.84 -6.57
CA GLY A 160 -11.48 -0.56 -6.60
C GLY A 160 -10.62 -1.44 -5.71
N ALA A 161 -9.30 -1.36 -5.83
CA ALA A 161 -8.36 -2.14 -5.05
C ALA A 161 -8.51 -1.90 -3.54
N ARG A 162 -8.75 -0.65 -3.11
CA ARG A 162 -8.93 -0.29 -1.70
C ARG A 162 -10.18 -0.93 -1.10
N ARG A 163 -11.31 -0.89 -1.82
CA ARG A 163 -12.58 -1.49 -1.36
C ARG A 163 -12.53 -3.01 -1.48
N LEU A 164 -11.93 -3.55 -2.54
CA LEU A 164 -11.74 -5.00 -2.70
C LEU A 164 -10.97 -5.59 -1.52
N ARG A 165 -9.91 -4.91 -1.08
CA ARG A 165 -9.14 -5.30 0.10
C ARG A 165 -10.02 -5.41 1.34
N GLU A 166 -10.88 -4.42 1.58
CA GLU A 166 -11.83 -4.42 2.70
C GLU A 166 -12.82 -5.59 2.59
N MET A 167 -13.33 -5.89 1.39
CA MET A 167 -14.22 -7.03 1.19
C MET A 167 -13.53 -8.36 1.46
N ILE A 168 -12.30 -8.54 0.98
CA ILE A 168 -11.51 -9.76 1.23
C ILE A 168 -11.25 -9.93 2.72
N PHE A 169 -10.85 -8.88 3.44
CA PHE A 169 -10.62 -8.99 4.89
C PHE A 169 -11.90 -9.21 5.68
N THR A 170 -13.05 -8.74 5.19
CA THR A 170 -14.33 -9.00 5.86
C THR A 170 -14.67 -10.49 5.89
N VAL A 171 -14.40 -11.22 4.79
CA VAL A 171 -14.72 -12.65 4.70
C VAL A 171 -13.62 -13.57 5.27
N LEU A 172 -12.50 -13.00 5.74
CA LEU A 172 -11.39 -13.76 6.33
C LEU A 172 -11.45 -13.70 7.86
N PRO A 173 -11.11 -14.78 8.58
CA PRO A 173 -11.05 -14.73 10.04
C PRO A 173 -10.01 -13.72 10.54
N VAL A 174 -10.41 -12.88 11.50
CA VAL A 174 -9.54 -11.83 12.07
C VAL A 174 -8.22 -12.38 12.60
N TRP A 175 -8.25 -13.51 13.31
CA TRP A 175 -7.05 -14.14 13.86
C TRP A 175 -6.07 -14.59 12.77
N TYR A 176 -6.56 -14.94 11.58
CA TYR A 176 -5.74 -15.38 10.45
C TYR A 176 -5.03 -14.18 9.81
N ILE A 177 -5.73 -13.06 9.70
CA ILE A 177 -5.17 -11.78 9.27
C ILE A 177 -4.08 -11.32 10.25
N GLU A 178 -4.33 -11.36 11.56
CA GLU A 178 -3.35 -10.97 12.57
C GLU A 178 -2.11 -11.88 12.60
N GLN A 179 -2.27 -13.19 12.39
CA GLN A 179 -1.12 -14.10 12.23
C GLN A 179 -0.27 -13.75 11.00
N ALA A 180 -0.91 -13.44 9.87
CA ALA A 180 -0.22 -13.02 8.65
C ALA A 180 0.54 -11.70 8.84
N LYS A 181 -0.08 -10.72 9.49
CA LYS A 181 0.58 -9.44 9.84
C LYS A 181 1.82 -9.69 10.68
N SER A 182 1.68 -10.46 11.75
CA SER A 182 2.81 -10.81 12.62
C SER A 182 3.94 -11.50 11.84
N ALA A 183 3.59 -12.41 10.93
CA ALA A 183 4.57 -13.10 10.09
C ALA A 183 5.29 -12.13 9.16
N CYS A 184 4.58 -11.27 8.41
CA CYS A 184 5.21 -10.28 7.54
C CYS A 184 6.08 -9.28 8.32
N THR A 185 5.62 -8.80 9.48
CA THR A 185 6.42 -7.88 10.32
C THR A 185 7.71 -8.54 10.81
N LYS A 186 7.66 -9.83 11.19
CA LYS A 186 8.86 -10.60 11.57
C LYS A 186 9.83 -10.74 10.39
N THR A 187 9.31 -11.03 9.20
CA THR A 187 10.12 -11.12 7.98
C THR A 187 10.83 -9.80 7.69
N LEU A 188 10.11 -8.67 7.75
CA LEU A 188 10.70 -7.33 7.58
C LEU A 188 11.75 -7.01 8.63
N ALA A 189 11.48 -7.32 9.90
CA ALA A 189 12.40 -7.06 10.99
C ALA A 189 13.70 -7.88 10.85
N ASN A 190 13.58 -9.17 10.50
CA ASN A 190 14.73 -10.04 10.29
C ASN A 190 15.53 -9.65 9.03
N GLY A 191 14.87 -9.06 8.04
CA GLY A 191 15.48 -8.78 6.73
C GLY A 191 15.93 -10.07 6.04
N ASN A 192 16.94 -9.97 5.17
CA ASN A 192 17.50 -11.12 4.44
C ASN A 192 18.35 -12.06 5.32
N GLY A 193 18.12 -12.17 6.64
CA GLY A 193 18.66 -13.18 7.57
C GLY A 193 20.18 -13.24 7.76
N ASP A 194 20.91 -13.33 6.65
CA ASP A 194 22.36 -13.45 6.51
C ASP A 194 23.08 -12.10 6.50
N VAL A 195 22.34 -10.99 6.35
CA VAL A 195 22.93 -9.64 6.28
C VAL A 195 23.06 -9.03 7.68
N PRO A 196 24.30 -8.70 8.13
CA PRO A 196 24.52 -8.06 9.43
C PRO A 196 23.70 -6.78 9.58
N ARG A 197 23.19 -6.50 10.78
CA ARG A 197 22.36 -5.31 11.05
C ARG A 197 23.04 -4.00 10.64
N ALA A 198 24.35 -3.88 10.87
CA ALA A 198 25.11 -2.69 10.47
C ALA A 198 25.06 -2.46 8.95
N GLN A 199 25.15 -3.54 8.16
CA GLN A 199 25.01 -3.46 6.71
C GLN A 199 23.58 -3.09 6.32
N ARG A 200 22.56 -3.67 6.96
CA ARG A 200 21.15 -3.31 6.70
C ARG A 200 20.84 -1.84 6.97
N ILE A 201 21.44 -1.26 8.02
CA ILE A 201 21.34 0.17 8.30
C ILE A 201 21.97 1.00 7.17
N ALA A 202 23.19 0.62 6.73
CA ALA A 202 23.87 1.31 5.63
C ALA A 202 23.08 1.23 4.32
N ASP A 203 22.57 0.04 3.96
CA ASP A 203 21.75 -0.18 2.77
C ASP A 203 20.45 0.64 2.82
N CYS A 204 19.82 0.73 4.00
CA CYS A 204 18.64 1.55 4.22
C CYS A 204 18.95 3.03 3.99
N VAL A 205 20.02 3.56 4.58
CA VAL A 205 20.43 4.96 4.39
C VAL A 205 20.73 5.24 2.92
N ALA A 206 21.46 4.35 2.23
CA ALA A 206 21.76 4.49 0.81
C ALA A 206 20.49 4.48 -0.08
N ALA A 207 19.50 3.64 0.26
CA ALA A 207 18.24 3.60 -0.47
C ALA A 207 17.46 4.92 -0.35
N PHE A 208 17.44 5.51 0.85
CA PHE A 208 16.81 6.80 1.11
C PHE A 208 17.57 7.97 0.47
N ASP A 209 18.91 7.94 0.49
CA ASP A 209 19.74 8.93 -0.19
C ASP A 209 19.46 8.96 -1.71
N GLY A 210 19.25 7.77 -2.31
CA GLY A 210 18.84 7.65 -3.71
C GLY A 210 17.49 8.30 -4.08
N ILE A 211 16.65 8.64 -3.09
CA ILE A 211 15.41 9.42 -3.27
C ILE A 211 15.50 10.82 -2.66
N GLY A 212 16.72 11.29 -2.34
CA GLY A 212 16.99 12.64 -1.84
C GLY A 212 16.73 12.84 -0.35
N ILE A 213 16.68 11.77 0.45
CA ILE A 213 16.41 11.84 1.89
C ILE A 213 17.70 11.52 2.66
N THR A 214 18.18 12.48 3.45
CA THR A 214 19.45 12.35 4.17
C THR A 214 19.32 11.51 5.44
N ALA A 215 20.44 10.94 5.90
CA ALA A 215 20.48 10.22 7.17
C ALA A 215 19.94 11.07 8.35
N ASP A 216 20.28 12.36 8.39
CA ASP A 216 19.82 13.28 9.44
C ASP A 216 18.30 13.44 9.45
N GLN A 217 17.64 13.48 8.28
CA GLN A 217 16.18 13.52 8.20
C GLN A 217 15.54 12.24 8.75
N ILE A 218 16.17 11.08 8.53
CA ILE A 218 15.69 9.80 9.05
C ILE A 218 15.90 9.73 10.57
N GLU A 219 17.07 10.14 11.07
CA GLU A 219 17.37 10.19 12.49
C GLU A 219 16.43 11.16 13.24
N ALA A 220 16.14 12.33 12.65
CA ALA A 220 15.17 13.28 13.19
C ALA A 220 13.76 12.68 13.28
N LYS A 221 13.33 11.92 12.27
CA LYS A 221 12.03 11.25 12.27
C LYS A 221 11.93 10.17 13.34
N LEU A 222 12.98 9.38 13.54
CA LEU A 222 13.02 8.30 14.54
C LEU A 222 13.38 8.79 15.95
N GLY A 223 13.84 10.04 16.08
CA GLY A 223 14.28 10.65 17.34
C GLY A 223 15.53 9.99 17.93
N ARG A 224 16.30 9.27 17.13
CA ARG A 224 17.51 8.54 17.56
C ARG A 224 18.47 8.32 16.41
N SER A 225 19.76 8.29 16.75
CA SER A 225 20.83 8.02 15.79
C SER A 225 20.73 6.61 15.19
N SER A 226 21.16 6.48 13.94
CA SER A 226 21.27 5.24 13.16
C SER A 226 21.99 4.11 13.88
N ALA A 227 22.99 4.42 14.71
CA ALA A 227 23.67 3.43 15.56
C ALA A 227 22.74 2.73 16.57
N LYS A 228 21.60 3.34 16.91
CA LYS A 228 20.61 2.82 17.85
C LYS A 228 19.37 2.23 17.16
N TRP A 229 19.36 2.12 15.84
CA TRP A 229 18.23 1.54 15.13
C TRP A 229 18.09 0.06 15.41
N THR A 230 16.85 -0.34 15.63
CA THR A 230 16.42 -1.73 15.85
C THR A 230 15.91 -2.34 14.55
N ASP A 231 15.76 -3.66 14.55
CA ASP A 231 15.13 -4.38 13.44
C ASP A 231 13.70 -3.92 13.16
N ILE A 232 12.99 -3.48 14.21
CA ILE A 232 11.66 -2.89 14.10
C ILE A 232 11.72 -1.56 13.36
N ASP A 233 12.69 -0.70 13.68
CA ASP A 233 12.89 0.58 13.01
C ASP A 233 13.19 0.36 11.52
N LEU A 234 14.07 -0.59 11.19
CA LEU A 234 14.39 -0.95 9.80
C LEU A 234 13.15 -1.46 9.04
N GLY A 235 12.34 -2.31 9.65
CA GLY A 235 11.09 -2.79 9.05
C GLY A 235 10.11 -1.64 8.78
N GLN A 236 9.99 -0.67 9.70
CA GLN A 236 9.15 0.52 9.50
C GLN A 236 9.67 1.41 8.37
N LEU A 237 10.99 1.65 8.33
CA LEU A 237 11.64 2.42 7.26
C LEU A 237 11.45 1.75 5.90
N GLN A 238 11.51 0.43 5.83
CA GLN A 238 11.24 -0.32 4.62
C GLN A 238 9.80 -0.13 4.13
N VAL A 239 8.81 -0.15 5.04
CA VAL A 239 7.41 0.14 4.69
C VAL A 239 7.25 1.57 4.17
N ILE A 240 7.90 2.54 4.80
CA ILE A 240 7.87 3.95 4.37
C ILE A 240 8.46 4.08 2.97
N TYR A 241 9.66 3.54 2.76
CA TYR A 241 10.36 3.58 1.48
C TYR A 241 9.50 2.98 0.35
N GLN A 242 8.91 1.82 0.60
CA GLN A 242 8.04 1.14 -0.36
C GLN A 242 6.74 1.90 -0.62
N SER A 243 6.19 2.60 0.38
CA SER A 243 5.01 3.47 0.20
C SER A 243 5.34 4.68 -0.69
N ILE A 244 6.54 5.25 -0.52
CA ILE A 244 7.04 6.35 -1.39
C ILE A 244 7.25 5.85 -2.82
N GLN A 245 7.92 4.71 -3.01
CA GLN A 245 8.15 4.14 -4.35
C GLN A 245 6.85 3.84 -5.12
N ARG A 246 5.78 3.47 -4.40
CA ARG A 246 4.46 3.24 -5.01
C ARG A 246 3.65 4.52 -5.25
N GLY A 247 4.16 5.68 -4.84
CA GLY A 247 3.44 6.95 -4.93
C GLY A 247 2.23 7.05 -4.00
N GLU A 248 2.19 6.24 -2.93
CA GLU A 248 1.14 6.31 -1.91
C GLU A 248 1.32 7.53 -1.01
N VAL A 249 2.57 8.01 -0.90
CA VAL A 249 3.00 9.17 -0.11
C VAL A 249 4.21 9.81 -0.77
N THR A 250 4.39 11.12 -0.58
CA THR A 250 5.60 11.82 -1.07
C THR A 250 6.72 11.82 -0.02
N ALA A 251 7.97 11.96 -0.48
CA ALA A 251 9.13 12.09 0.41
C ALA A 251 8.96 13.25 1.40
N ASP A 252 8.52 14.42 0.93
CA ASP A 252 8.30 15.62 1.74
C ASP A 252 7.23 15.45 2.81
N GLU A 253 6.20 14.64 2.54
CA GLU A 253 5.13 14.33 3.49
C GLU A 253 5.60 13.43 4.63
N GLU A 254 6.52 12.49 4.37
CA GLU A 254 7.09 11.62 5.41
C GLU A 254 8.32 12.23 6.10
N PHE A 255 9.10 13.03 5.39
CA PHE A 255 10.34 13.66 5.87
C PHE A 255 10.29 15.15 5.61
N PRO A 256 9.41 15.89 6.32
CA PRO A 256 9.31 17.33 6.14
C PRO A 256 10.66 17.97 6.44
N ALA A 257 11.09 18.88 5.57
CA ALA A 257 12.30 19.65 5.83
C ALA A 257 12.18 20.36 7.19
N PRO A 258 13.25 20.39 8.00
CA PRO A 258 13.25 21.22 9.19
C PRO A 258 12.87 22.64 8.77
N ARG A 259 11.85 23.20 9.43
CA ARG A 259 11.46 24.59 9.21
C ARG A 259 12.65 25.46 9.62
N VAL A 260 13.41 25.94 8.65
CA VAL A 260 14.38 27.01 8.89
C VAL A 260 13.55 28.20 9.39
N THR A 261 13.68 28.54 10.66
CA THR A 261 13.03 29.72 11.21
C THR A 261 13.73 30.95 10.65
N VAL A 262 13.02 32.07 10.53
CA VAL A 262 13.61 33.34 10.06
C VAL A 262 14.81 33.76 10.92
N GLU A 263 14.84 33.29 12.17
CA GLU A 263 15.93 33.48 13.13
C GLU A 263 17.23 32.76 12.72
N GLU A 264 17.17 31.60 12.08
CA GLU A 264 18.35 30.87 11.58
C GLU A 264 18.93 31.47 10.29
N ILE A 265 18.11 32.16 9.49
CA ILE A 265 18.56 32.87 8.27
C ILE A 265 19.18 34.23 8.62
N THR A 266 18.76 34.83 9.73
CA THR A 266 19.23 36.15 10.20
C THR A 266 20.36 36.07 11.23
N ALA A 267 20.72 34.87 11.69
CA ALA A 267 21.89 34.67 12.55
C ALA A 267 23.18 34.96 11.76
N PRO A 268 24.03 35.92 12.20
CA PRO A 268 25.30 36.15 11.56
C PRO A 268 26.19 34.92 11.73
N ALA A 269 26.81 34.46 10.64
CA ALA A 269 27.80 33.39 10.66
C ALA A 269 28.88 33.71 11.70
N ALA A 270 29.04 32.85 12.70
CA ALA A 270 30.14 32.95 13.64
C ALA A 270 31.45 32.88 12.85
N ALA A 271 32.28 33.91 13.00
CA ALA A 271 33.58 33.98 12.36
C ALA A 271 34.45 32.78 12.80
N PRO A 272 35.24 32.18 11.90
CA PRO A 272 36.16 31.13 12.29
C PRO A 272 37.23 31.73 13.22
N ASP A 273 37.46 31.08 14.37
CA ASP A 273 38.61 31.35 15.23
C ASP A 273 39.89 30.99 14.46
N ILE A 274 40.56 32.00 13.90
CA ILE A 274 41.90 31.84 13.35
C ILE A 274 42.88 32.08 14.50
N GLU A 275 43.28 30.98 15.14
CA GLU A 275 44.45 30.94 16.02
C GLU A 275 45.69 31.44 15.26
N GLN A 276 46.42 32.35 15.90
CA GLN A 276 47.65 32.93 15.40
C GLN A 276 48.76 31.88 15.29
N SER A 277 49.34 31.71 14.11
CA SER A 277 50.73 31.22 13.99
C SER A 277 51.42 31.73 12.73
N GLY A 278 52.46 32.55 12.93
CA GLY A 278 53.74 32.38 12.23
C GLY A 278 53.95 33.06 10.88
N THR A 279 54.64 34.21 10.92
CA THR A 279 55.74 34.63 10.02
C THR A 279 55.51 34.62 8.50
N TRP A 280 55.31 35.81 7.92
CA TRP A 280 55.52 36.10 6.50
C TRP A 280 57.02 36.37 6.21
N PRO A 281 57.64 35.78 5.18
CA PRO A 281 58.97 36.19 4.73
C PRO A 281 58.86 37.42 3.80
N ALA A 282 59.88 38.28 3.85
CA ALA A 282 59.95 39.52 3.11
C ALA A 282 60.56 39.38 1.70
N THR A 283 60.10 40.29 0.83
CA THR A 283 60.67 40.81 -0.42
C THR A 283 60.45 40.05 -1.74
N ALA A 284 59.87 40.76 -2.72
CA ALA A 284 60.59 41.21 -3.90
C ALA A 284 59.83 42.35 -4.62
N GLN A 285 60.48 43.52 -4.68
CA GLN A 285 60.09 44.66 -5.51
C GLN A 285 60.31 44.31 -6.99
N LEU A 286 59.34 44.60 -7.85
CA LEU A 286 59.56 44.72 -9.30
C LEU A 286 59.09 46.09 -9.75
N GLY A 287 60.04 46.82 -10.33
CA GLY A 287 59.99 48.25 -10.56
C GLY A 287 59.11 48.68 -11.72
N SER A 288 58.72 49.95 -11.62
CA SER A 288 58.17 50.79 -12.67
C SER A 288 59.11 50.93 -13.87
N ALA A 289 58.58 50.79 -15.08
CA ALA A 289 59.11 51.47 -16.26
C ALA A 289 57.96 51.92 -17.16
N VAL A 290 58.04 53.20 -17.54
CA VAL A 290 57.11 53.98 -18.34
C VAL A 290 57.81 54.32 -19.67
N ARG A 291 57.00 54.46 -20.76
CA ARG A 291 57.28 55.02 -22.11
C ARG A 291 58.00 54.10 -23.10
N ALA A 292 57.66 54.08 -24.39
CA ALA A 292 57.13 55.15 -25.27
C ALA A 292 55.90 54.72 -26.08
#